data_AF-A0A6M0JVW9-F1
#
_entry.id   AF-A0A6M0JVW9-F1
#
_cell.length_a   1.000
_cell.length_b   1.000
_cell.length_c   1.000
_cell.angle_alpha   90.00
_cell.angle_beta   90.00
_cell.angle_gamma   90.00
#
_symmetry.space_group_name_H-M   'P 1'
#
loop_
_entity.id
_entity.type
_entity.pdbx_description
1 polymer ?
#
loop_
_entity_poly.entity_id
_entity_poly.type
_entity_poly.pdbx_seq_one_letter_code
_entity_poly.pdbx_strand_id
1 'polypeptide(L)'
;MAKVLMRASLVAVSLVWVLAAQTVLAAEVKRYVVEGSRAAELDSCVEPTERMRRMHFEFIKHQRISTVHEGIRGTKYSLAGCVECHISYEEQQPQPIDRPDQFCGACHAYAAVDLNCFDCHASVPNGGGLDAEAQAAHRAAGVEKLVQSGRNGEGH
;
A
#
# COMPACT_ATOMS: atom_id res chain seq x y z
N MET A 1 17.38 -1.06 55.99
CA MET A 1 16.16 -0.45 55.41
C MET A 1 16.46 0.34 54.13
N ALA A 2 17.43 1.27 54.11
CA ALA A 2 17.77 2.07 52.91
C ALA A 2 18.13 1.26 51.64
N LYS A 3 18.91 0.17 51.77
CA LYS A 3 19.30 -0.69 50.62
C LYS A 3 18.11 -1.44 49.99
N VAL A 4 17.07 -1.74 50.77
CA VAL A 4 15.86 -2.44 50.31
C VAL A 4 14.94 -1.46 49.58
N LEU A 5 14.78 -0.25 50.11
CA LEU A 5 14.05 0.85 49.45
C LEU A 5 14.70 1.27 48.13
N MET A 6 16.04 1.32 48.08
CA MET A 6 16.79 1.66 46.86
C MET A 6 16.66 0.59 45.77
N ARG A 7 16.69 -0.70 46.14
CA ARG A 7 16.48 -1.82 45.20
C ARG A 7 15.05 -1.87 44.68
N ALA A 8 14.05 -1.67 45.55
CA ALA A 8 12.65 -1.61 45.13
C ALA A 8 12.39 -0.45 44.17
N SER A 9 13.03 0.71 44.41
CA SER A 9 12.94 1.88 43.52
C SER A 9 13.57 1.60 42.16
N LEU A 10 14.74 0.95 42.10
CA LEU A 10 15.39 0.58 40.83
C LEU A 10 14.55 -0.42 40.02
N VAL A 11 13.94 -1.40 40.68
CA VAL A 11 13.05 -2.38 40.03
C VAL A 11 11.79 -1.70 39.48
N ALA A 12 11.16 -0.83 40.26
CA ALA A 12 9.98 -0.08 39.80
C ALA A 12 10.30 0.83 38.60
N VAL A 13 11.43 1.53 38.62
CA VAL A 13 11.87 2.37 37.49
C VAL A 13 12.16 1.51 36.26
N SER A 14 12.82 0.35 36.41
CA SER A 14 13.06 -0.56 35.28
C SER A 14 11.77 -1.11 34.66
N LEU A 15 10.76 -1.44 35.47
CA LEU A 15 9.45 -1.90 34.98
C LEU A 15 8.70 -0.81 34.22
N VAL A 16 8.75 0.44 34.69
CA VAL A 16 8.15 1.59 33.97
C VAL A 16 8.87 1.84 32.64
N TRP A 17 10.20 1.76 32.61
CA TRP A 17 10.98 1.86 31.37
C TRP A 17 10.67 0.74 30.38
N VAL A 18 10.53 -0.50 30.85
CA VAL A 18 10.14 -1.65 30.01
C VAL A 18 8.73 -1.47 29.46
N LEU A 19 7.75 -1.02 30.26
CA LEU A 19 6.39 -0.73 29.78
C LEU A 19 6.35 0.38 28.75
N ALA A 20 7.10 1.47 28.96
CA ALA A 20 7.19 2.59 28.02
C ALA A 20 7.85 2.18 26.69
N ALA A 21 8.83 1.27 26.72
CA ALA A 21 9.42 0.72 25.50
C ALA A 21 8.41 -0.09 24.67
N GLN A 22 7.42 -0.74 25.30
CA GLN A 22 6.42 -1.52 24.57
C GLN A 22 5.45 -0.64 23.77
N THR A 23 5.18 0.60 24.19
CA THR A 23 4.27 1.51 23.46
C THR A 23 4.89 2.07 22.17
N VAL A 24 6.22 2.12 22.07
CA VAL A 24 6.91 2.63 20.87
C VAL A 24 6.95 1.60 19.74
N LEU A 25 7.00 0.30 20.06
CA LEU A 25 7.09 -0.78 19.06
C LEU A 25 5.76 -1.12 18.38
N ALA A 26 4.62 -0.78 18.97
CA ALA A 26 3.30 -1.10 18.40
C ALA A 26 2.93 -0.22 17.19
N ALA A 27 3.56 0.95 17.05
CA ALA A 27 3.25 1.91 15.98
C ALA A 27 3.87 1.55 14.62
N GLU A 28 4.78 0.56 14.57
CA GLU A 28 5.56 0.29 13.36
C GLU A 28 5.27 -1.07 12.70
N VAL A 29 4.04 -1.57 12.84
CA VAL A 29 3.49 -2.45 11.79
C VAL A 29 3.13 -1.56 10.61
N LYS A 30 4.15 -1.07 9.89
CA LYS A 30 3.96 -0.33 8.65
C LYS A 30 3.06 -1.17 7.75
N ARG A 31 1.85 -0.67 7.50
CA ARG A 31 1.01 -1.18 6.42
C ARG A 31 1.86 -1.01 5.16
N TYR A 32 2.18 -2.12 4.49
CA TYR A 32 2.87 -2.07 3.20
C TYR A 32 1.84 -1.65 2.15
N VAL A 33 1.27 -0.46 2.29
CA VAL A 33 0.33 0.10 1.33
C VAL A 33 0.80 1.52 1.08
N VAL A 34 0.81 1.91 -0.19
CA VAL A 34 1.34 3.20 -0.62
C VAL A 34 0.26 4.26 -0.40
N GLU A 35 0.62 5.36 0.25
CA GLU A 35 -0.26 6.52 0.40
C GLU A 35 -0.71 7.04 -0.97
N GLY A 36 -1.98 7.44 -1.08
CA GLY A 36 -2.58 7.84 -2.36
C GLY A 36 -2.97 6.69 -3.29
N SER A 37 -2.86 5.43 -2.85
CA SER A 37 -3.53 4.28 -3.49
C SER A 37 -4.89 4.02 -2.85
N ARG A 38 -5.83 3.44 -3.62
CA ARG A 38 -7.14 3.02 -3.07
C ARG A 38 -6.98 2.02 -1.92
N ALA A 39 -5.99 1.15 -1.99
CA ALA A 39 -5.71 0.18 -0.94
C ALA A 39 -5.41 0.83 0.42
N ALA A 40 -4.90 2.07 0.46
CA ALA A 40 -4.58 2.77 1.71
C ALA A 40 -5.86 3.15 2.49
N GLU A 41 -7.00 3.25 1.80
CA GLU A 41 -8.29 3.65 2.37
C GLU A 41 -9.14 2.45 2.82
N LEU A 42 -8.66 1.21 2.61
CA LEU A 42 -9.43 -0.01 2.83
C LEU A 42 -8.80 -0.88 3.92
N ASP A 43 -9.65 -1.52 4.75
CA ASP A 43 -9.20 -2.55 5.70
C ASP A 43 -8.66 -3.79 4.97
N SER A 44 -9.24 -4.12 3.81
CA SER A 44 -8.80 -5.21 2.94
C SER A 44 -9.29 -5.00 1.51
N CYS A 45 -8.57 -5.58 0.54
CA CYS A 45 -8.95 -5.60 -0.87
C CYS A 45 -9.71 -6.91 -1.18
N VAL A 46 -9.05 -7.89 -1.80
CA VAL A 46 -9.68 -9.17 -2.19
C VAL A 46 -9.71 -10.19 -1.05
N GLU A 47 -8.82 -10.04 -0.07
CA GLU A 47 -8.67 -10.91 1.10
C GLU A 47 -8.05 -10.11 2.26
N PRO A 48 -8.16 -10.58 3.51
CA PRO A 48 -7.44 -10.00 4.64
C PRO A 48 -5.92 -9.96 4.38
N THR A 49 -5.24 -8.90 4.82
CA THR A 49 -3.80 -8.66 4.60
C THR A 49 -2.95 -9.89 4.92
N GLU A 50 -3.27 -10.55 6.02
CA GLU A 50 -2.50 -11.68 6.50
C GLU A 50 -2.63 -12.92 5.60
N ARG A 51 -3.80 -13.11 4.98
CA ARG A 51 -4.01 -14.14 3.97
C ARG A 51 -3.27 -13.77 2.68
N MET A 52 -3.31 -12.51 2.27
CA MET A 52 -2.57 -12.05 1.10
C MET A 52 -1.07 -12.26 1.26
N ARG A 53 -0.46 -11.88 2.39
CA ARG A 53 0.99 -12.11 2.63
C ARG A 53 1.42 -13.57 2.48
N ARG A 54 0.56 -14.52 2.88
CA ARG A 54 0.86 -15.96 2.78
C ARG A 54 0.54 -16.56 1.41
N MET A 55 -0.54 -16.12 0.78
CA MET A 55 -1.13 -16.80 -0.38
C MET A 55 -1.06 -16.00 -1.69
N HIS A 56 -0.53 -14.77 -1.67
CA HIS A 56 -0.44 -13.87 -2.83
C HIS A 56 0.09 -14.59 -4.07
N PHE A 57 1.20 -15.30 -3.90
CA PHE A 57 1.86 -15.98 -5.02
C PHE A 57 0.98 -17.09 -5.60
N GLU A 58 0.32 -17.88 -4.76
CA GLU A 58 -0.57 -18.94 -5.24
C GLU A 58 -1.78 -18.37 -5.99
N PHE A 59 -2.37 -17.27 -5.52
CA PHE A 59 -3.48 -16.62 -6.23
C PHE A 59 -3.05 -16.09 -7.60
N ILE A 60 -1.91 -15.40 -7.68
CA ILE A 60 -1.40 -14.84 -8.94
C ILE A 60 -0.94 -15.95 -9.89
N LYS A 61 -0.33 -17.02 -9.39
CA LYS A 61 0.10 -18.18 -10.19
C LYS A 61 -1.07 -18.85 -10.90
N HIS A 62 -2.16 -19.15 -10.16
CA HIS A 62 -3.36 -19.74 -10.76
C HIS A 62 -4.03 -18.76 -11.71
N GLN A 63 -4.14 -17.48 -11.30
CA GLN A 63 -4.74 -16.47 -12.15
C GLN A 63 -3.98 -16.26 -13.47
N ARG A 64 -2.65 -16.32 -13.45
CA ARG A 64 -1.82 -16.25 -14.65
C ARG A 64 -2.19 -17.37 -15.62
N ILE A 65 -2.34 -18.60 -15.13
CA ILE A 65 -2.74 -19.74 -15.97
C ILE A 65 -4.11 -19.49 -16.59
N SER A 66 -5.11 -19.16 -15.78
CA SER A 66 -6.46 -18.89 -16.27
C SER A 66 -6.52 -17.73 -17.25
N THR A 67 -5.71 -16.68 -17.05
CA THR A 67 -5.71 -15.52 -17.95
C THR A 67 -5.00 -15.81 -19.27
N VAL A 68 -3.81 -16.39 -19.22
CA VAL A 68 -2.93 -16.54 -20.40
C VAL A 68 -3.27 -17.77 -21.22
N HIS A 69 -3.54 -18.90 -20.57
CA HIS A 69 -3.78 -20.17 -21.26
C HIS A 69 -5.27 -20.42 -21.52
N GLU A 70 -6.14 -20.00 -20.63
CA GLU A 70 -7.58 -20.28 -20.71
C GLU A 70 -8.39 -19.07 -21.21
N GLY A 71 -7.78 -17.88 -21.27
CA GLY A 71 -8.44 -16.65 -21.72
C GLY A 71 -9.46 -16.07 -20.72
N ILE A 72 -9.49 -16.55 -19.48
CA ILE A 72 -10.44 -16.14 -18.45
C ILE A 72 -9.96 -14.83 -17.79
N ARG A 73 -10.78 -13.79 -17.83
CA ARG A 73 -10.48 -12.45 -17.28
C ARG A 73 -11.53 -12.02 -16.25
N GLY A 74 -11.22 -10.95 -15.50
CA GLY A 74 -12.17 -10.34 -14.55
C GLY A 74 -12.46 -11.17 -13.30
N THR A 75 -11.56 -12.09 -12.93
CA THR A 75 -11.72 -12.88 -11.71
C THR A 75 -11.35 -12.05 -10.48
N LYS A 76 -11.72 -12.59 -9.30
CA LYS A 76 -11.38 -12.03 -7.99
C LYS A 76 -9.88 -11.68 -7.84
N TYR A 77 -8.98 -12.47 -8.40
CA TYR A 77 -7.53 -12.30 -8.22
C TYR A 77 -6.81 -11.75 -9.47
N SER A 78 -7.56 -11.10 -10.37
CA SER A 78 -6.99 -10.56 -11.60
C SER A 78 -5.83 -9.59 -11.34
N LEU A 79 -4.74 -9.73 -12.09
CA LEU A 79 -3.56 -8.86 -11.95
C LEU A 79 -3.94 -7.38 -12.17
N ALA A 80 -4.80 -7.11 -13.16
CA ALA A 80 -5.30 -5.76 -13.42
C ALA A 80 -6.07 -5.18 -12.22
N GLY A 81 -6.93 -5.96 -11.57
CA GLY A 81 -7.64 -5.52 -10.36
C GLY A 81 -6.70 -5.28 -9.17
N CYS A 82 -5.62 -6.05 -9.06
CA CYS A 82 -4.58 -5.79 -8.06
C CYS A 82 -3.88 -4.46 -8.33
N VAL A 83 -3.44 -4.21 -9.57
CA VAL A 83 -2.78 -2.95 -9.95
C VAL A 83 -3.71 -1.76 -9.71
N GLU A 84 -4.97 -1.83 -10.14
CA GLU A 84 -5.95 -0.75 -9.94
C GLU A 84 -6.14 -0.36 -8.47
N CYS A 85 -6.09 -1.33 -7.54
CA CYS A 85 -6.24 -1.04 -6.12
C CYS A 85 -4.95 -0.52 -5.48
N HIS A 86 -3.79 -1.02 -5.93
CA HIS A 86 -2.49 -0.75 -5.30
C HIS A 86 -1.69 0.38 -5.95
N ILE A 87 -2.10 0.85 -7.13
CA ILE A 87 -1.44 1.95 -7.80
C ILE A 87 -1.63 3.25 -7.03
N SER A 88 -0.56 4.01 -6.86
CA SER A 88 -0.61 5.36 -6.33
C SER A 88 -0.59 6.38 -7.45
N TYR A 89 -1.02 7.60 -7.14
CA TYR A 89 -1.02 8.72 -8.09
C TYR A 89 -0.21 9.88 -7.51
N GLU A 90 0.56 10.54 -8.37
CA GLU A 90 1.24 11.81 -8.09
C GLU A 90 0.72 12.82 -9.11
N GLU A 91 0.20 13.97 -8.68
CA GLU A 91 -0.36 14.97 -9.60
C GLU A 91 -1.30 14.36 -10.67
N GLN A 92 -2.14 13.41 -10.25
CA GLN A 92 -3.13 12.70 -11.08
C GLN A 92 -2.50 11.76 -12.15
N GLN A 93 -1.20 11.53 -12.09
CA GLN A 93 -0.48 10.60 -12.96
C GLN A 93 -0.22 9.27 -12.22
N PRO A 94 -0.56 8.13 -12.82
CA PRO A 94 -0.31 6.82 -12.22
C PRO A 94 1.19 6.58 -12.07
N GLN A 95 1.61 6.17 -10.88
CA GLN A 95 2.99 5.76 -10.63
C GLN A 95 3.20 4.30 -11.08
N PRO A 96 4.35 3.97 -11.72
CA PRO A 96 4.66 2.59 -12.09
C PRO A 96 4.71 1.67 -10.87
N ILE A 97 3.85 0.64 -10.85
CA ILE A 97 3.63 -0.21 -9.66
C ILE A 97 4.85 -1.02 -9.22
N ASP A 98 5.80 -1.22 -10.12
CA ASP A 98 7.02 -2.02 -9.98
C ASP A 98 8.19 -1.24 -9.35
N ARG A 99 8.04 0.07 -9.11
CA ARG A 99 9.09 0.87 -8.47
C ARG A 99 9.36 0.44 -7.02
N PRO A 100 10.60 0.64 -6.50
CA PRO A 100 10.96 0.25 -5.13
C PRO A 100 10.14 0.94 -4.02
N ASP A 101 9.63 2.14 -4.30
CA ASP A 101 8.78 2.94 -3.42
C ASP A 101 7.27 2.65 -3.61
N GLN A 102 6.93 1.75 -4.53
CA GLN A 102 5.55 1.34 -4.84
C GLN A 102 5.27 -0.07 -4.30
N PHE A 103 3.99 -0.42 -4.14
CA PHE A 103 3.61 -1.62 -3.37
C PHE A 103 4.26 -2.91 -3.88
N CYS A 104 4.11 -3.19 -5.19
CA CYS A 104 4.63 -4.44 -5.75
C CYS A 104 6.16 -4.45 -5.70
N GLY A 105 6.82 -3.38 -6.12
CA GLY A 105 8.29 -3.29 -6.08
C GLY A 105 8.87 -3.38 -4.66
N ALA A 106 8.27 -2.69 -3.68
CA ALA A 106 8.69 -2.74 -2.28
C ALA A 106 8.56 -4.15 -1.67
N CYS A 107 7.42 -4.82 -1.90
CA CYS A 107 7.21 -6.18 -1.39
C CYS A 107 8.14 -7.20 -2.06
N HIS A 108 8.37 -7.07 -3.36
CA HIS A 108 9.27 -7.95 -4.11
C HIS A 108 10.74 -7.72 -3.72
N ALA A 109 11.14 -6.47 -3.48
CA ALA A 109 12.45 -6.14 -2.93
C ALA A 109 12.64 -6.76 -1.52
N TYR A 110 11.63 -6.64 -0.65
CA TYR A 110 11.66 -7.25 0.68
C TYR A 110 11.76 -8.78 0.63
N ALA A 111 11.01 -9.42 -0.27
CA ALA A 111 11.02 -10.87 -0.43
C ALA A 111 12.22 -11.41 -1.23
N ALA A 112 13.05 -10.53 -1.80
CA ALA A 112 14.11 -10.87 -2.75
C ALA A 112 13.60 -11.72 -3.94
N VAL A 113 12.48 -11.30 -4.53
CA VAL A 113 11.84 -11.97 -5.67
C VAL A 113 11.78 -11.04 -6.86
N ASP A 114 12.29 -11.47 -8.01
CA ASP A 114 12.25 -10.69 -9.24
C ASP A 114 10.81 -10.49 -9.75
N LEU A 115 10.45 -9.23 -10.01
CA LEU A 115 9.18 -8.82 -10.60
C LEU A 115 9.33 -8.56 -12.11
N ASN A 116 9.66 -9.60 -12.87
CA ASN A 116 10.01 -9.47 -14.29
C ASN A 116 8.82 -9.36 -15.26
N CYS A 117 7.59 -9.34 -14.74
CA CYS A 117 6.40 -9.18 -15.58
C CYS A 117 6.45 -7.84 -16.35
N PHE A 118 6.98 -6.80 -15.70
CA PHE A 118 7.00 -5.43 -16.20
C PHE A 118 8.26 -5.08 -17.02
N ASP A 119 9.19 -6.02 -17.18
CA ASP A 119 10.34 -5.84 -18.08
C ASP A 119 9.90 -5.64 -19.53
N CYS A 120 8.76 -6.26 -19.89
CA CYS A 120 8.15 -6.17 -21.21
C CYS A 120 6.73 -5.58 -21.20
N HIS A 121 6.00 -5.68 -20.09
CA HIS A 121 4.63 -5.18 -19.98
C HIS A 121 4.59 -3.83 -19.26
N ALA A 122 3.65 -2.96 -19.66
CA ALA A 122 3.44 -1.69 -18.98
C ALA A 122 3.12 -1.91 -17.48
N SER A 123 3.84 -1.20 -16.60
CA SER A 123 3.61 -1.18 -15.16
C SER A 123 2.63 -0.10 -14.70
N VAL A 124 2.05 0.62 -15.65
CA VAL A 124 0.90 1.50 -15.46
C VAL A 124 -0.23 1.03 -16.38
N PRO A 125 -1.51 1.16 -15.98
CA PRO A 125 -2.65 0.87 -16.85
C PRO A 125 -2.60 1.69 -18.16
N ASN A 126 -2.90 1.06 -19.30
CA ASN A 126 -3.00 1.76 -20.59
C ASN A 126 -4.37 2.45 -20.70
N GLY A 127 -4.36 3.78 -20.86
CA GLY A 127 -5.55 4.63 -20.87
C GLY A 127 -5.52 5.59 -19.69
N GLY A 128 -5.40 6.89 -19.99
CA GLY A 128 -5.18 7.97 -19.02
C GLY A 128 -6.15 7.96 -17.84
N GLY A 129 -5.69 8.58 -16.74
CA GLY A 129 -6.25 8.43 -15.39
C GLY A 129 -7.76 8.39 -15.31
N LEU A 130 -8.24 7.53 -14.40
CA LEU A 130 -9.62 7.37 -13.92
C LEU A 130 -10.64 7.45 -15.07
N ASP A 131 -11.28 6.33 -15.39
CA ASP A 131 -12.46 6.41 -16.25
C ASP A 131 -13.44 7.47 -15.71
N ALA A 132 -14.25 8.06 -16.61
CA ALA A 132 -15.11 9.19 -16.27
C ALA A 132 -16.05 8.89 -15.07
N GLU A 133 -16.31 7.60 -14.82
CA GLU A 133 -17.03 7.05 -13.68
C GLU A 133 -16.26 7.24 -12.36
N ALA A 134 -14.99 6.83 -12.30
CA ALA A 134 -14.13 7.05 -11.16
C ALA A 134 -13.87 8.55 -10.92
N GLN A 135 -13.71 9.34 -12.00
CA GLN A 135 -13.63 10.80 -11.88
C GLN A 135 -14.93 11.41 -11.32
N ALA A 136 -16.10 10.89 -11.68
CA ALA A 136 -17.38 11.34 -11.14
C ALA A 136 -17.51 11.00 -9.65
N ALA A 137 -17.01 9.85 -9.21
CA ALA A 137 -16.97 9.47 -7.81
C ALA A 137 -16.06 10.41 -6.98
N HIS A 138 -14.88 10.79 -7.49
CA HIS A 138 -14.00 11.75 -6.82
C HIS A 138 -14.58 13.17 -6.77
N ARG A 139 -15.28 13.62 -7.83
CA ARG A 139 -16.00 14.92 -7.83
C ARG A 139 -17.17 14.93 -6.84
N ALA A 140 -17.92 13.84 -6.74
CA ALA A 140 -19.01 13.70 -5.77
C ALA A 140 -18.52 13.76 -4.32
N ALA A 141 -17.26 13.39 -4.06
CA ALA A 141 -16.61 13.49 -2.76
C ALA A 141 -16.08 14.90 -2.40
N GLY A 142 -16.17 15.90 -3.31
CA GLY A 142 -15.99 17.33 -2.98
C GLY A 142 -14.56 17.83 -2.78
N VAL A 143 -13.53 17.09 -3.21
CA VAL A 143 -12.12 17.41 -2.92
C VAL A 143 -11.51 18.47 -3.87
N GLU A 144 -12.18 18.79 -4.99
CA GLU A 144 -11.71 19.70 -6.06
C GLU A 144 -11.35 21.13 -5.57
N LYS A 145 -12.05 21.64 -4.55
CA LYS A 145 -11.96 23.07 -4.16
C LYS A 145 -10.67 23.47 -3.46
N LEU A 146 -9.85 22.52 -3.00
CA LEU A 146 -8.60 22.83 -2.29
C LEU A 146 -7.42 23.13 -3.24
N VAL A 147 -7.47 22.66 -4.49
CA VAL A 147 -6.33 22.77 -5.43
C VAL A 147 -6.36 24.07 -6.25
N GLN A 148 -7.54 24.66 -6.49
CA GLN A 148 -7.61 25.93 -7.25
C GLN A 148 -7.05 27.14 -6.50
N SER A 149 -6.96 27.10 -5.17
CA SER A 149 -6.41 28.21 -4.37
C SER A 149 -4.88 28.34 -4.49
N GLY A 150 -4.17 27.36 -5.05
CA GLY A 150 -2.70 27.35 -5.12
C GLY A 150 -2.10 27.83 -6.45
N ARG A 151 -2.92 28.12 -7.48
CA ARG A 151 -2.43 28.46 -8.83
C ARG A 151 -2.38 29.96 -9.18
N ASN A 152 -2.78 30.85 -8.27
CA ASN A 152 -2.82 32.30 -8.53
C ASN A 152 -1.65 33.02 -7.83
N GLY A 153 -0.41 32.78 -8.28
CA GLY A 153 0.77 33.52 -7.82
C GLY A 153 1.80 33.65 -8.94
N GLU A 154 1.66 34.73 -9.71
CA GLU A 154 2.47 35.16 -10.85
C GLU A 154 4.00 35.02 -10.71
N GLY A 155 4.64 34.78 -11.86
CA GLY A 155 6.09 34.85 -12.03
C GLY A 155 6.63 36.27 -12.06
N HIS A 156 7.79 36.43 -11.41
CA HIS A 156 8.96 37.21 -11.82
C HIS A 156 10.20 36.58 -11.18
#